data_AF-A0A6L6ES22-F1
#
_entry.id   AF-A0A6L6ES22-F1
#
_cell.length_a   1.000
_cell.length_b   1.000
_cell.length_c   1.000
_cell.angle_alpha   90.00
_cell.angle_beta   90.00
_cell.angle_gamma   90.00
#
_symmetry.space_group_name_H-M   'P 1'
#
loop_
_entity.id
_entity.type
_entity.pdbx_description
1 polymer ?
#
loop_
_entity_poly.entity_id
_entity_poly.type
_entity_poly.pdbx_seq_one_letter_code
_entity_poly.pdbx_strand_id
1 'polypeptide(L)' 'ERLLRLAEAGADMNAVASRLHAPIGLDLGGRTPEETAISICAEIIAARTGRPAASLSGTDGPIH' A
#
# COMPACT_ATOMS: atom_id res chain seq x y z
N GLU A 1 14.89 5.76 -1.91
CA GLU A 1 15.53 5.47 -0.61
C GLU A 1 15.02 4.18 0.06
N ARG A 2 13.73 4.04 0.38
CA ARG A 2 13.18 2.84 1.06
C ARG A 2 13.58 1.50 0.43
N LEU A 3 13.40 1.35 -0.89
CA LEU A 3 13.73 0.09 -1.59
C LEU A 3 15.23 -0.24 -1.52
N LEU A 4 16.09 0.77 -1.56
CA LEU A 4 17.54 0.59 -1.38
C LEU A 4 17.85 0.07 0.02
N ARG A 5 17.25 0.66 1.07
CA ARG A 5 17.45 0.19 2.45
C ARG A 5 16.96 -1.25 2.66
N LEU A 6 15.88 -1.66 1.98
CA LEU A 6 15.42 -3.05 2.00
C LEU A 6 16.40 -3.99 1.30
N ALA A 7 16.93 -3.60 0.14
CA ALA A 7 17.94 -4.36 -0.57
C ALA A 7 19.24 -4.50 0.24
N GLU A 8 19.72 -3.41 0.84
CA GLU A 8 20.90 -3.38 1.72
C GLU A 8 20.73 -4.25 2.96
N ALA A 9 19.50 -4.35 3.49
CA ALA A 9 19.16 -5.25 4.59
C ALA A 9 19.03 -6.73 4.16
N GLY A 10 19.25 -7.05 2.88
CA GLY A 10 19.19 -8.42 2.36
C GLY A 10 17.77 -8.92 2.09
N ALA A 11 16.78 -8.04 1.92
CA ALA A 11 15.43 -8.45 1.56
C ALA A 11 15.39 -9.11 0.18
N ASP A 12 14.59 -10.17 0.02
CA ASP A 12 14.27 -10.72 -1.29
C ASP A 12 13.44 -9.72 -2.08
N MET A 13 14.06 -9.08 -3.06
CA MET A 13 13.43 -8.03 -3.85
C MET A 13 12.27 -8.53 -4.73
N ASN A 14 12.24 -9.82 -5.07
CA ASN A 14 11.10 -10.41 -5.79
C ASN A 14 9.90 -10.57 -4.85
N ALA A 15 10.14 -11.03 -3.62
CA ALA A 15 9.10 -11.08 -2.59
C ALA A 15 8.60 -9.68 -2.22
N VAL A 16 9.50 -8.69 -2.15
CA VAL A 16 9.13 -7.28 -1.91
C VAL A 16 8.26 -6.78 -3.06
N ALA A 17 8.68 -6.95 -4.32
CA ALA A 17 7.92 -6.47 -5.47
C ALA A 17 6.52 -7.08 -5.57
N SER A 18 6.34 -8.33 -5.14
CA SER A 18 5.06 -9.04 -5.22
C SER A 18 4.12 -8.85 -4.02
N ARG A 19 4.62 -8.35 -2.89
CA ARG A 19 3.85 -8.28 -1.62
C ARG A 19 3.82 -6.91 -0.97
N LEU A 20 4.65 -5.97 -1.41
CA LEU A 20 4.71 -4.64 -0.81
C LEU A 20 3.59 -3.75 -1.35
N HIS A 21 2.64 -3.41 -0.47
CA HIS A 21 1.64 -2.38 -0.72
C HIS A 21 2.22 -1.02 -0.31
N ALA A 22 2.77 -0.30 -1.28
CA ALA A 22 3.34 1.01 -1.07
C ALA A 22 3.02 1.93 -2.26
N PRO A 23 2.26 3.01 -2.04
CA PRO A 23 1.56 3.38 -0.79
C PRO A 23 0.49 2.37 -0.33
N ILE A 24 0.29 2.31 0.99
CA ILE A 24 -0.71 1.45 1.64
C ILE A 24 -2.05 2.20 1.74
N GLY A 25 -3.14 1.46 1.62
CA GLY A 25 -4.51 1.94 1.73
C GLY A 25 -5.23 1.95 0.38
N LEU A 26 -6.56 1.98 0.47
CA LEU A 26 -7.41 2.22 -0.70
C LEU A 26 -7.45 3.72 -1.04
N ASP A 27 -7.67 4.03 -2.31
CA ASP A 27 -7.89 5.40 -2.78
C ASP A 27 -9.30 5.87 -2.41
N LEU A 28 -9.45 6.33 -1.16
CA LEU A 28 -10.69 6.88 -0.61
C LEU A 28 -10.72 8.41 -0.58
N GLY A 29 -9.65 9.08 -1.05
CA GLY A 29 -9.51 10.54 -0.99
C GLY A 29 -9.32 11.12 0.41
N GLY A 30 -8.80 10.32 1.35
CA GLY A 30 -8.56 10.73 2.74
C GLY A 30 -7.55 11.87 2.87
N ARG A 31 -7.78 12.75 3.84
CA ARG A 31 -7.01 13.95 4.17
C ARG A 31 -6.68 14.05 5.66
N THR A 32 -7.32 13.25 6.52
CA THR A 32 -6.98 13.14 7.94
C THR A 32 -6.29 11.82 8.30
N PRO A 33 -5.60 11.75 9.46
CA PRO A 33 -5.05 10.49 9.97
C PRO A 33 -6.11 9.39 10.13
N GLU A 34 -7.32 9.72 10.58
CA GLU A 34 -8.42 8.78 10.74
C GLU A 34 -8.90 8.23 9.39
N GLU A 35 -9.00 9.09 8.38
CA GLU A 35 -9.34 8.68 7.02
C GLU A 35 -8.26 7.78 6.40
N THR A 36 -6.98 8.07 6.70
CA THR A 36 -5.86 7.18 6.35
C THR A 36 -5.96 5.83 7.06
N ALA A 37 -6.33 5.80 8.33
CA ALA A 37 -6.51 4.54 9.06
C ALA A 37 -7.64 3.70 8.45
N ILE A 38 -8.75 4.34 8.06
CA ILE A 38 -9.87 3.67 7.38
C ILE A 38 -9.41 3.10 6.03
N SER A 39 -8.63 3.84 5.23
CA SER A 39 -8.15 3.34 3.94
C SER A 39 -7.26 2.12 4.07
N ILE A 40 -6.40 2.06 5.09
CA ILE A 40 -5.55 0.91 5.40
C ILE A 40 -6.40 -0.30 5.84
N CYS A 41 -7.32 -0.10 6.78
CA CYS A 41 -8.21 -1.17 7.23
C CYS A 41 -9.05 -1.75 6.08
N ALA A 42 -9.53 -0.89 5.18
CA ALA A 42 -10.28 -1.29 4.01
C ALA A 42 -9.43 -2.13 3.04
N GLU A 43 -8.16 -1.76 2.81
CA GLU A 43 -7.25 -2.54 1.96
C GLU A 43 -6.97 -3.93 2.56
N ILE A 44 -6.74 -4.01 3.88
CA ILE A 44 -6.55 -5.28 4.59
C ILE A 44 -7.77 -6.21 4.41
N ILE A 45 -8.99 -5.67 4.55
CA ILE A 45 -10.21 -6.46 4.38
C ILE A 45 -10.37 -6.90 2.92
N ALA A 46 -10.13 -6.01 1.96
CA ALA A 46 -10.22 -6.32 0.53
C ALA A 46 -9.26 -7.46 0.15
N ALA A 47 -7.99 -7.35 0.55
CA ALA A 47 -6.97 -8.37 0.33
C ALA A 47 -7.35 -9.71 0.98
N ARG A 48 -7.83 -9.69 2.22
CA ARG A 48 -8.25 -10.92 2.94
C ARG A 48 -9.49 -11.59 2.34
N THR A 49 -10.38 -10.82 1.73
CA THR A 49 -11.65 -11.33 1.18
C THR A 49 -11.59 -11.56 -0.33
N GLY A 50 -10.46 -11.28 -0.97
CA GLY A 50 -10.29 -11.40 -2.42
C GLY A 50 -11.18 -10.42 -3.20
N ARG A 51 -11.58 -9.31 -2.58
CA ARG A 51 -12.41 -8.29 -3.24
C ARG A 51 -11.55 -7.31 -4.02
N PRO A 52 -11.93 -6.99 -5.27
CA PRO A 52 -11.25 -5.94 -6.02
C PRO A 52 -11.47 -4.59 -5.33
N ALA A 53 -10.40 -3.81 -5.23
CA ALA A 53 -10.42 -2.48 -4.66
C ALA A 53 -9.34 -1.61 -5.32
N ALA A 54 -9.59 -0.32 -5.44
CA ALA A 54 -8.62 0.64 -5.95
C ALA A 54 -7.55 0.90 -4.87
N SER A 55 -6.45 0.16 -4.90
CA SER A 55 -5.31 0.40 -4.03
C SER A 55 -4.54 1.63 -4.49
N LEU A 56 -4.06 2.43 -3.54
CA LEU A 56 -3.17 3.56 -3.79
C LEU A 56 -1.86 3.12 -4.48
N SER A 57 -1.42 1.88 -4.28
CA SER A 57 -0.21 1.37 -4.94
C SER A 57 -0.38 1.22 -6.46
N GLY A 58 -1.61 1.17 -6.95
CA GLY A 58 -1.94 1.07 -8.37
C GLY A 58 -2.30 2.39 -9.03
N THR A 59 -2.32 3.51 -8.28
CA THR A 59 -2.65 4.83 -8.82
C THR A 59 -1.38 5.58 -9.21
N ASP A 60 -1.37 6.17 -10.41
CA ASP A 60 -0.33 7.10 -10.82
C ASP A 60 -0.64 8.49 -10.26
N GLY A 61 -0.11 8.80 -9.08
CA GLY A 61 -0.26 10.13 -8.48
C GLY A 61 0.26 10.22 -7.05
N PRO A 62 0.60 11.43 -6.57
CA PRO A 62 0.85 11.64 -5.15
C PRO A 62 -0.38 11.21 -4.33
N ILE A 63 -0.11 10.54 -3.22
CA ILE A 63 -1.04 10.57 -2.08
C ILE A 63 -0.95 12.01 -1.57
N HIS A 64 -1.79 12.88 -2.12
CA HIS A 64 -1.92 14.32 -1.83
C HIS A 64 -0.87 15.23 -2.48
#